data_AF-A0A3D1FYD4-F1
#
_entry.id   AF-A0A3D1FYD4-F1
#
_cell.length_a   1.000
_cell.length_b   1.000
_cell.length_c   1.000
_cell.angle_alpha   90.00
_cell.angle_beta   90.00
_cell.angle_gamma   90.00
#
_symmetry.space_group_name_H-M   'P 1'
#
loop_
_entity.id
_entity.type
_entity.pdbx_description
1 polymer ?
#
loop_
_entity_poly.entity_id
_entity_poly.type
_entity_poly.pdbx_seq_one_letter_code
_entity_poly.pdbx_strand_id
1 'polypeptide(L)'
;MEEKIFNNLLHGYPFYFPFWREPLDEQCTFTEALAAKNLQKLPGFQYCTEEQGEVIYKRVKHLFAVYAAGDRSHVQWDESKQVVRAFPNSYREIMGLTKPQRSWLPKLI
;
A
#
# COMPACT_ATOMS: atom_id res chain seq x y z
N MET A 1 -12.41 -8.60 2.69
CA MET A 1 -12.36 -7.32 1.92
C MET A 1 -10.94 -7.03 1.49
N GLU A 2 -10.00 -7.35 2.35
CA GLU A 2 -8.54 -7.35 2.25
C GLU A 2 -8.03 -8.20 1.07
N GLU A 3 -8.62 -9.37 0.81
CA GLU A 3 -8.29 -10.19 -0.38
C GLU A 3 -8.58 -9.44 -1.71
N LYS A 4 -9.56 -8.54 -1.74
CA LYS A 4 -9.82 -7.71 -2.93
C LYS A 4 -8.73 -6.65 -3.10
N ILE A 5 -8.17 -6.12 -2.00
CA ILE A 5 -7.02 -5.21 -2.04
C ILE A 5 -5.82 -5.92 -2.66
N PHE A 6 -5.55 -7.15 -2.22
CA PHE A 6 -4.50 -8.00 -2.81
C PHE A 6 -4.70 -8.22 -4.31
N ASN A 7 -5.87 -8.72 -4.73
CA ASN A 7 -6.13 -9.02 -6.14
C ASN A 7 -6.00 -7.77 -7.01
N ASN A 8 -6.44 -6.62 -6.52
CA ASN A 8 -6.22 -5.35 -7.20
C ASN A 8 -4.71 -5.06 -7.30
N LEU A 9 -3.97 -5.07 -6.19
CA LEU A 9 -2.54 -4.77 -6.24
C LEU A 9 -1.75 -5.71 -7.17
N LEU A 10 -2.19 -6.96 -7.33
CA LEU A 10 -1.59 -7.93 -8.22
C LEU A 10 -1.92 -7.70 -9.70
N HIS A 11 -3.19 -7.46 -10.05
CA HIS A 11 -3.65 -7.58 -11.44
C HIS A 11 -3.58 -6.31 -12.29
N GLY A 12 -3.40 -5.13 -11.71
CA GLY A 12 -3.39 -3.93 -12.54
C GLY A 12 -4.79 -3.36 -12.85
N TYR A 13 -4.79 -2.13 -13.35
CA TYR A 13 -5.95 -1.27 -13.64
C TYR A 13 -6.91 -1.90 -14.68
N PRO A 14 -8.22 -1.58 -14.72
CA PRO A 14 -8.97 -0.59 -13.92
C PRO A 14 -9.33 -1.08 -12.51
N PHE A 15 -9.02 -0.25 -11.51
CA PHE A 15 -9.11 -0.62 -10.10
C PHE A 15 -10.29 0.01 -9.39
N TYR A 16 -11.01 -0.81 -8.63
CA TYR A 16 -11.85 -0.33 -7.54
C TYR A 16 -11.21 -0.71 -6.21
N PHE A 17 -10.51 0.23 -5.57
CA PHE A 17 -9.93 0.00 -4.25
C PHE A 17 -11.06 0.01 -3.21
N PRO A 18 -11.34 -1.11 -2.51
CA PRO A 18 -12.45 -1.16 -1.57
C PRO A 18 -12.20 -0.20 -0.40
N PHE A 19 -13.28 0.33 0.18
CA PHE A 19 -13.18 1.16 1.37
C PHE A 19 -12.55 0.37 2.52
N TRP A 20 -11.58 0.98 3.20
CA TRP A 20 -10.77 0.34 4.23
C TRP A 20 -10.63 1.29 5.43
N ARG A 21 -10.69 0.75 6.65
CA ARG A 21 -10.88 1.55 7.88
C ARG A 21 -9.62 1.78 8.70
N GLU A 22 -8.70 0.81 8.78
CA GLU A 22 -7.54 0.87 9.68
C GLU A 22 -6.21 0.93 8.89
N PRO A 23 -5.03 0.64 9.45
CA PRO A 23 -3.82 0.37 8.65
C PRO A 23 -3.54 -1.13 8.49
N LEU A 24 -3.33 -1.64 7.27
CA LEU A 24 -3.06 -3.06 7.05
C LEU A 24 -1.64 -3.45 7.52
N ASP A 25 -0.72 -2.49 7.49
CA ASP A 25 0.66 -2.67 7.94
C ASP A 25 0.89 -2.16 9.37
N GLU A 26 -0.14 -2.18 10.22
CA GLU A 26 -0.01 -1.79 11.62
C GLU A 26 0.94 -2.73 12.39
N GLN A 27 0.91 -4.02 12.07
CA GLN A 27 1.72 -5.05 12.75
C GLN A 27 3.07 -5.31 12.09
N CYS A 28 3.19 -5.07 10.79
CA CYS A 28 4.39 -5.35 10.01
C CYS A 28 4.36 -4.55 8.70
N THR A 29 5.48 -3.96 8.32
CA THR A 29 5.65 -3.27 7.03
C THR A 29 5.88 -4.24 5.88
N PHE A 30 5.69 -3.79 4.63
CA PHE A 30 6.00 -4.60 3.45
C PHE A 30 7.46 -5.04 3.39
N THR A 31 8.39 -4.16 3.74
CA THR A 31 9.84 -4.43 3.74
C THR A 31 10.19 -5.50 4.77
N GLU A 32 9.67 -5.39 5.99
CA GLU A 32 9.82 -6.43 7.03
C GLU A 32 9.20 -7.76 6.60
N ALA A 33 7.99 -7.73 6.04
CA ALA A 33 7.27 -8.92 5.62
C ALA A 33 7.99 -9.67 4.49
N LEU A 34 8.59 -8.94 3.53
CA LEU A 34 9.43 -9.52 2.47
C LEU A 34 10.74 -10.07 3.01
N ALA A 35 11.45 -9.31 3.85
CA ALA A 35 12.72 -9.74 4.43
C ALA A 35 12.57 -11.01 5.29
N ALA A 36 11.45 -11.13 6.01
CA ALA A 36 11.11 -12.29 6.81
C ALA A 36 10.49 -13.45 6.01
N LYS A 37 10.31 -13.31 4.69
CA LYS A 37 9.56 -14.25 3.83
C LYS A 37 8.20 -14.62 4.41
N ASN A 38 7.52 -13.63 4.99
CA ASN A 38 6.30 -13.82 5.76
C ASN A 38 5.25 -12.73 5.43
N LEU A 39 5.03 -12.53 4.14
CA LEU A 39 3.95 -11.67 3.62
C LEU A 39 2.56 -12.03 4.14
N GLN A 40 2.36 -13.27 4.55
CA GLN A 40 1.11 -13.79 5.11
C GLN A 40 0.72 -13.08 6.43
N LYS A 41 1.65 -12.38 7.09
CA LYS A 41 1.36 -11.52 8.25
C LYS A 41 0.60 -10.25 7.88
N LEU A 42 0.64 -9.81 6.62
CA LEU A 42 -0.17 -8.71 6.16
C LEU A 42 -1.62 -9.18 5.94
N PRO A 43 -2.63 -8.49 6.48
CA PRO A 43 -4.03 -8.84 6.25
C PRO A 43 -4.37 -8.81 4.75
N GLY A 44 -4.95 -9.90 4.24
CA GLY A 44 -5.29 -10.06 2.82
C GLY A 44 -4.21 -10.74 1.97
N PHE A 45 -3.04 -11.04 2.54
CA PHE A 45 -1.91 -11.69 1.86
C PHE A 45 -1.70 -13.16 2.27
N GLN A 46 -2.69 -13.78 2.92
CA GLN A 46 -2.57 -15.13 3.49
C GLN A 46 -2.23 -16.22 2.46
N TYR A 47 -2.64 -16.01 1.19
CA TYR A 47 -2.40 -16.95 0.09
C TYR A 47 -1.37 -16.41 -0.94
N CYS A 48 -0.65 -15.34 -0.59
CA CYS A 48 0.31 -14.72 -1.49
C CYS A 48 1.56 -15.58 -1.62
N THR A 49 1.94 -15.92 -2.86
CA THR A 49 3.24 -16.54 -3.14
C THR A 49 4.35 -15.49 -3.06
N GLU A 50 5.62 -15.91 -2.85
CA GLU A 50 6.76 -14.99 -2.81
C GLU A 50 6.85 -14.13 -4.09
N GLU A 51 6.60 -14.74 -5.27
CA GLU A 51 6.61 -14.07 -6.57
C GLU A 51 5.52 -12.99 -6.69
N GLN A 52 4.30 -13.31 -6.27
CA GLN A 52 3.19 -12.34 -6.24
C GLN A 52 3.49 -11.20 -5.27
N GLY A 53 4.12 -11.52 -4.14
CA GLY A 53 4.57 -10.56 -3.15
C GLY A 53 5.50 -9.50 -3.70
N GLU A 54 6.51 -9.92 -4.45
CA GLU A 54 7.47 -9.03 -5.13
C GLU A 54 6.80 -8.11 -6.16
N VAL A 55 5.85 -8.65 -6.94
CA VAL A 55 5.07 -7.86 -7.91
C VAL A 55 4.24 -6.79 -7.20
N ILE A 56 3.54 -7.18 -6.12
CA ILE A 56 2.72 -6.26 -5.33
C ILE A 56 3.58 -5.19 -4.68
N TYR A 57 4.73 -5.56 -4.11
CA TYR A 57 5.64 -4.62 -3.50
C TYR A 57 6.11 -3.54 -4.49
N LYS A 58 6.51 -3.95 -5.70
CA LYS A 58 6.88 -3.01 -6.76
C LYS A 58 5.71 -2.09 -7.13
N ARG A 59 4.49 -2.61 -7.19
CA ARG A 59 3.28 -1.82 -7.47
C ARG A 59 2.97 -0.82 -6.36
N VAL A 60 3.07 -1.23 -5.11
CA VAL A 60 2.87 -0.37 -3.93
C VAL A 60 3.90 0.77 -3.93
N LYS A 61 5.18 0.47 -4.17
CA LYS A 61 6.23 1.50 -4.31
C LYS A 61 5.94 2.51 -5.41
N HIS A 62 5.45 2.05 -6.57
CA HIS A 62 5.05 2.94 -7.65
C HIS A 62 3.92 3.89 -7.22
N LEU A 63 2.88 3.36 -6.57
CA LEU A 63 1.76 4.17 -6.10
C LEU A 63 2.16 5.15 -4.98
N PHE A 64 3.11 4.77 -4.13
CA PHE A 64 3.72 5.69 -3.17
C PHE A 64 4.44 6.85 -3.85
N ALA A 65 5.19 6.58 -4.91
CA ALA A 65 5.85 7.63 -5.69
C ALA A 65 4.84 8.57 -6.37
N VAL A 66 3.75 8.04 -6.93
CA VAL A 66 2.65 8.83 -7.49
C VAL A 66 2.05 9.77 -6.44
N TYR A 67 1.76 9.25 -5.24
CA TYR A 67 1.21 10.09 -4.17
C TYR A 67 2.20 11.17 -3.73
N ALA A 68 3.47 10.82 -3.55
CA ALA A 68 4.51 11.75 -3.10
C ALA A 68 4.84 12.84 -4.13
N ALA A 69 4.64 12.58 -5.43
CA ALA A 69 4.75 13.60 -6.47
C ALA A 69 3.71 14.72 -6.29
N GLY A 70 2.60 14.45 -5.61
CA GLY A 70 1.54 15.43 -5.36
C GLY A 70 0.73 15.81 -6.61
N ASP A 71 0.91 15.09 -7.72
CA ASP A 71 0.19 15.32 -8.97
C ASP A 71 -1.23 14.74 -8.90
N ARG A 72 -2.19 15.62 -8.60
CA ARG A 72 -3.61 15.27 -8.51
C ARG A 72 -4.26 14.98 -9.86
N SER A 73 -3.60 15.31 -10.96
CA SER A 73 -4.09 15.02 -12.32
C SER A 73 -3.67 13.63 -12.81
N HIS A 74 -2.77 12.96 -12.08
CA HIS A 74 -2.32 11.62 -12.42
C HIS A 74 -3.51 10.65 -12.40
N VAL A 75 -3.63 9.82 -13.44
CA VAL A 75 -4.73 8.84 -13.60
C VAL A 75 -4.87 7.87 -12.43
N GLN A 76 -3.79 7.65 -11.67
CA GLN A 76 -3.76 6.77 -10.50
C GLN A 76 -3.77 7.51 -9.15
N TRP A 77 -4.12 8.81 -9.14
CA TRP A 77 -4.07 9.62 -7.93
C TRP A 77 -4.99 9.08 -6.84
N ASP A 78 -6.21 8.67 -7.19
CA ASP A 78 -7.16 8.15 -6.22
C ASP A 78 -6.69 6.83 -5.59
N GLU A 79 -6.16 5.93 -6.40
CA GLU A 79 -5.57 4.67 -5.94
C GLU A 79 -4.35 4.92 -5.06
N SER A 80 -3.49 5.86 -5.45
CA SER A 80 -2.31 6.21 -4.67
C SER A 80 -2.67 6.67 -3.25
N LYS A 81 -3.72 7.50 -3.11
CA LYS A 81 -4.24 7.92 -1.80
C LYS A 81 -4.73 6.73 -0.98
N GLN A 82 -5.47 5.81 -1.59
CA GLN A 82 -6.00 4.65 -0.88
C GLN A 82 -4.88 3.71 -0.43
N VAL A 83 -3.86 3.50 -1.26
CA VAL A 83 -2.70 2.66 -0.93
C VAL A 83 -1.87 3.28 0.20
N VAL A 84 -1.67 4.60 0.21
CA VAL A 84 -0.98 5.28 1.33
C VAL A 84 -1.77 5.17 2.64
N ARG A 85 -3.10 5.12 2.59
CA ARG A 85 -3.91 4.85 3.78
C ARG A 85 -3.90 3.40 4.22
N ALA A 86 -3.85 2.47 3.27
CA ALA A 86 -3.80 1.06 3.56
C ALA A 86 -2.45 0.67 4.18
N PHE A 87 -1.36 1.32 3.75
CA PHE A 87 -0.01 0.99 4.15
C PHE A 87 0.82 2.20 4.61
N PRO A 88 0.37 2.95 5.63
CA PRO A 88 1.03 4.17 6.09
C PRO A 88 2.42 3.91 6.67
N ASN A 89 2.66 2.78 7.35
CA ASN A 89 3.96 2.50 7.96
C ASN A 89 5.01 2.19 6.90
N SER A 90 4.62 1.40 5.89
CA SER A 90 5.44 1.08 4.72
C SER A 90 5.72 2.33 3.89
N TYR A 91 4.72 3.21 3.71
CA TYR A 91 4.93 4.50 3.05
C TYR A 91 5.95 5.36 3.78
N ARG A 92 5.81 5.49 5.12
CA ARG A 92 6.73 6.25 5.95
C ARG A 92 8.16 5.75 5.81
N GLU A 93 8.36 4.44 5.89
CA GLU A 93 9.67 3.81 5.78
C GLU A 93 10.29 4.00 4.39
N ILE A 94 9.55 3.64 3.33
CA ILE A 94 10.05 3.68 1.95
C ILE A 94 10.37 5.11 1.51
N MET A 95 9.60 6.09 2.00
CA MET A 95 9.81 7.50 1.66
C MET A 95 10.70 8.25 2.65
N GLY A 96 11.23 7.57 3.68
CA GLY A 96 12.12 8.19 4.68
C GLY A 96 11.47 9.32 5.47
N LEU A 97 10.16 9.25 5.73
CA LEU A 97 9.41 10.31 6.38
C LEU A 97 9.67 10.33 7.89
N THR A 98 10.20 11.46 8.36
CA THR A 98 10.42 11.74 9.78
C THR A 98 9.28 12.52 10.43
N LYS A 99 8.38 13.08 9.62
CA LYS A 99 7.25 13.90 10.10
C LYS A 99 6.13 13.02 10.69
N PRO A 100 5.35 13.53 11.65
CA PRO A 100 4.22 12.80 12.23
C PRO A 100 3.20 12.37 11.17
N GLN A 101 2.62 11.18 11.30
CA GLN A 101 1.68 10.60 10.34
C GLN A 101 0.55 11.56 9.95
N ARG A 102 0.00 12.30 10.91
CA ARG A 102 -1.08 13.29 10.69
C ARG A 102 -0.73 14.38 9.67
N SER A 103 0.55 14.64 9.42
CA SER A 103 1.01 15.71 8.51
C SER A 103 1.02 15.33 7.04
N TRP A 104 1.05 14.02 6.72
CA TRP A 104 1.18 13.52 5.34
C TRP A 104 0.16 12.43 5.00
N LEU A 105 -0.56 11.88 5.98
CA LEU A 105 -1.60 10.88 5.71
C LEU A 105 -2.79 11.52 4.96
N PRO A 106 -3.31 10.89 3.89
CA PRO A 106 -4.46 11.41 3.16
C PRO A 106 -5.69 11.61 4.06
N LYS A 107 -6.29 12.81 4.06
CA LYS A 107 -7.50 13.13 4.87
C LYS A 107 -8.76 12.42 4.38
N LEU A 108 -9.48 11.72 5.27
CA LEU A 108 -10.81 11.16 4.97
C LEU A 108 -11.71 12.30 4.48
N ILE A 109 -12.18 12.22 3.24
CA ILE A 109 -13.20 13.12 2.67
C ILE A 109 -14.52 12.38 2.78
#